data_AF-A0A8J3BSA9-F1
#
_entry.id   AF-A0A8J3BSA9-F1
#
_cell.length_a   1.000
_cell.length_b   1.000
_cell.length_c   1.000
_cell.angle_alpha   90.00
_cell.angle_beta   90.00
_cell.angle_gamma   90.00
#
_symmetry.space_group_name_H-M   'P 1'
#
loop_
_entity.id
_entity.type
_entity.pdbx_description
1 polymer ?
#
loop_
_entity_poly.entity_id
_entity_poly.type
_entity_poly.pdbx_seq_one_letter_code
_entity_poly.pdbx_strand_id
1 'polypeptide(L)'
;MFENLNWWELLALLVLAFLIFGEKLPKVIGDGLRMVRNLRQMARNATGDLGRELGTDLTLEDLHPKTLIRKHLLSEEDEQALRQPLDGLVKDLRGHGGDVRDTMEGARSHLRDAVEEARPRSEATVRTVPPADPAGTSPGSAAAPRARDFDAT
;
A
#
# COMPACT_ATOMS: atom_id res chain seq x y z
N MET A 1 -13.51 0.50 0.86
CA MET A 1 -12.41 0.85 -0.08
C MET A 1 -11.79 -0.39 -0.73
N PHE A 2 -11.52 -1.46 0.03
CA PHE A 2 -11.02 -2.74 -0.51
C PHE A 2 -11.99 -3.49 -1.44
N GLU A 3 -13.28 -3.17 -1.41
CA GLU A 3 -14.29 -3.79 -2.28
C GLU A 3 -14.14 -3.41 -3.77
N ASN A 4 -13.40 -2.34 -4.08
CA ASN A 4 -13.08 -1.95 -5.46
C ASN A 4 -11.75 -2.55 -5.97
N LEU A 5 -11.14 -3.48 -5.22
CA LEU A 5 -9.84 -4.03 -5.57
C LEU A 5 -9.99 -5.08 -6.68
N ASN A 6 -9.55 -4.74 -7.88
CA ASN A 6 -9.57 -5.64 -9.02
C ASN A 6 -8.38 -6.60 -8.98
N TRP A 7 -8.49 -7.72 -9.71
CA TRP A 7 -7.40 -8.71 -9.82
C TRP A 7 -6.08 -8.10 -10.29
N TRP A 8 -6.12 -7.09 -11.18
CA TRP A 8 -4.91 -6.41 -11.62
C TRP A 8 -4.27 -5.52 -10.58
N GLU A 9 -5.06 -4.87 -9.72
CA GLU A 9 -4.51 -4.09 -8.61
C GLU A 9 -3.92 -5.01 -7.54
N LEU A 10 -4.51 -6.18 -7.31
CA LEU A 10 -3.92 -7.19 -6.44
C LEU A 10 -2.55 -7.66 -6.96
N LEU A 11 -2.43 -7.87 -8.28
CA LEU A 11 -1.15 -8.20 -8.90
C LEU A 11 -0.14 -7.06 -8.79
N ALA A 12 -0.56 -5.81 -9.00
CA ALA A 12 0.28 -4.64 -8.83
C ALA A 12 0.78 -4.50 -7.38
N LEU A 13 -0.08 -4.72 -6.39
CA LEU A 13 0.28 -4.74 -4.97
C LEU A 13 1.23 -5.89 -4.64
N LEU A 14 1.06 -7.06 -5.27
CA LEU A 14 1.98 -8.18 -5.10
C LEU A 14 3.38 -7.81 -5.59
N VAL A 15 3.49 -7.24 -6.80
CA VAL A 15 4.76 -6.77 -7.35
C VAL A 15 5.38 -5.69 -6.47
N LEU A 16 4.58 -4.74 -5.98
CA LEU A 16 5.05 -3.70 -5.07
C LEU A 16 5.55 -4.29 -3.74
N ALA A 17 4.84 -5.26 -3.18
CA ALA A 17 5.27 -5.96 -1.98
C ALA A 17 6.60 -6.70 -2.22
N PHE A 18 6.78 -7.35 -3.37
CA PHE A 18 8.05 -7.94 -3.75
C PHE A 18 9.16 -6.89 -3.92
N LEU A 19 8.86 -5.69 -4.41
CA LEU A 19 9.87 -4.62 -4.53
C LEU A 19 10.32 -4.10 -3.15
N ILE A 20 9.38 -3.95 -2.21
CA ILE A 20 9.65 -3.42 -0.87
C ILE A 20 10.33 -4.47 0.01
N PHE A 21 9.79 -5.69 0.05
CA PHE A 21 10.21 -6.75 0.96
C PHE A 21 11.16 -7.76 0.32
N GLY A 22 11.13 -7.91 -1.00
CA GLY A 22 11.93 -8.87 -1.74
C GLY A 22 11.77 -10.30 -1.23
N GLU A 23 12.91 -10.95 -1.02
CA GLU A 23 13.05 -12.28 -0.46
C GLU A 23 12.60 -12.41 1.01
N LYS A 24 12.36 -11.30 1.72
CA LYS A 24 11.89 -11.33 3.11
C LYS A 24 10.37 -11.45 3.21
N LEU A 25 9.63 -11.30 2.13
CA LEU A 25 8.17 -11.35 2.11
C LEU A 25 7.60 -12.64 2.76
N PRO A 26 8.10 -13.86 2.46
CA PRO A 26 7.63 -15.08 3.11
C PRO A 26 7.90 -15.08 4.62
N LYS A 27 9.01 -14.48 5.04
CA LYS A 27 9.39 -14.35 6.45
C LYS A 27 8.46 -13.38 7.19
N VAL A 28 8.18 -12.22 6.60
CA VAL A 28 7.24 -11.22 7.15
C VAL A 28 5.83 -11.79 7.28
N ILE A 29 5.36 -12.52 6.27
CA ILE A 29 4.07 -13.24 6.35
C ILE A 29 4.11 -14.24 7.51
N GLY A 30 5.16 -15.06 7.61
CA GLY A 30 5.29 -16.04 8.69
C GLY A 30 5.29 -15.41 10.09
N ASP A 31 5.99 -14.29 10.26
CA ASP A 31 6.05 -13.55 11.53
C ASP A 31 4.70 -12.89 11.85
N GLY A 32 4.01 -12.31 10.86
CA GLY A 32 2.65 -11.81 11.00
C GLY A 32 1.65 -12.90 11.39
N LEU A 33 1.70 -14.07 10.75
CA LEU A 33 0.85 -15.21 11.09
C LEU A 33 1.12 -15.72 12.50
N ARG A 34 2.39 -15.79 12.93
CA ARG A 34 2.74 -16.17 14.30
C ARG A 34 2.18 -15.16 15.31
N MET A 35 2.30 -13.86 15.02
CA MET A 35 1.74 -12.82 15.87
C MET A 35 0.21 -12.93 15.98
N VAL A 36 -0.50 -13.11 14.86
CA VAL A 36 -1.95 -13.35 14.86
C VAL A 36 -2.32 -14.61 15.63
N ARG A 37 -1.55 -15.70 15.49
CA ARG A 37 -1.80 -16.96 16.19
C ARG A 37 -1.60 -16.82 17.70
N ASN A 38 -0.56 -16.10 18.12
CA ASN A 38 -0.28 -15.79 19.51
C ASN A 38 -1.37 -14.89 20.09
N LEU A 39 -1.80 -13.86 19.35
CA LEU A 39 -2.90 -13.00 19.74
C LEU A 39 -4.21 -13.81 19.90
N ARG A 40 -4.48 -14.75 19.00
CA ARG A 40 -5.63 -15.67 19.11
C ARG A 40 -5.54 -16.58 20.34
N GLN A 41 -4.34 -17.03 20.71
CA GLN A 41 -4.13 -17.81 21.93
C GLN A 41 -4.29 -16.94 23.18
N MET A 42 -3.72 -15.73 23.20
CA MET A 42 -3.87 -14.76 24.29
C MET A 42 -5.33 -14.37 24.51
N ALA A 43 -6.08 -14.09 23.44
CA ALA A 43 -7.51 -13.82 23.51
C ALA A 43 -8.30 -15.00 24.11
N ARG A 44 -7.99 -16.23 23.68
CA ARG A 44 -8.62 -17.45 24.24
C ARG A 44 -8.28 -17.69 25.71
N ASN A 45 -7.03 -17.49 26.09
CA ASN A 45 -6.56 -17.70 27.46
C ASN A 45 -7.14 -16.63 28.39
N ALA A 46 -7.11 -15.35 27.98
CA ALA A 46 -7.71 -14.27 28.74
C ALA A 46 -9.22 -14.50 28.91
N THR A 47 -9.97 -14.87 27.86
CA THR A 47 -11.38 -15.19 28.07
C THR A 47 -11.61 -16.43 28.94
N GLY A 48 -10.72 -17.42 28.89
CA GLY A 48 -10.76 -18.58 29.80
C GLY A 48 -10.55 -18.20 31.26
N ASP A 49 -9.61 -17.30 31.54
CA ASP A 49 -9.32 -16.82 32.90
C ASP A 49 -10.41 -15.87 33.41
N LEU A 50 -10.90 -14.96 32.55
CA LEU A 50 -11.98 -14.03 32.87
C LEU A 50 -13.32 -14.76 33.09
N GLY A 51 -13.64 -15.79 32.30
CA GLY A 51 -14.86 -16.59 32.49
C GLY A 51 -14.85 -17.43 33.76
N ARG A 52 -13.65 -17.81 34.22
CA ARG A 52 -13.45 -18.65 35.41
C ARG A 52 -13.48 -17.85 36.71
N GLU A 53 -13.15 -16.56 36.65
CA GLU A 53 -13.23 -15.64 37.80
C GLU A 53 -14.53 -14.82 37.85
N LEU A 54 -15.23 -14.59 36.73
CA LEU A 54 -16.49 -13.83 36.68
C LEU A 54 -17.77 -14.71 36.65
N GLY A 55 -17.64 -16.04 36.65
CA GLY A 55 -18.80 -16.95 36.72
C GLY A 55 -19.80 -16.83 35.56
N THR A 56 -19.43 -16.16 34.48
CA THR A 56 -20.26 -15.94 33.29
C THR A 56 -19.54 -16.52 32.09
N ASP A 57 -20.18 -17.48 31.43
CA ASP A 57 -19.64 -18.28 30.33
C ASP A 57 -19.59 -17.47 29.03
N LEU A 58 -18.55 -16.65 28.84
CA LEU A 58 -18.25 -16.02 27.55
C LEU A 58 -17.69 -17.09 26.59
N THR A 59 -18.60 -17.85 25.97
CA THR A 59 -18.25 -18.78 24.92
C THR A 59 -17.83 -18.03 23.66
N LEU A 60 -16.60 -18.29 23.24
CA LEU A 60 -15.88 -17.65 22.12
C LEU A 60 -16.49 -17.86 20.72
N GLU A 61 -17.65 -18.52 20.63
CA GLU A 61 -18.35 -18.80 19.38
C GLU A 61 -19.22 -17.62 18.91
N ASP A 62 -19.62 -16.70 19.80
CA ASP A 62 -20.41 -15.48 19.46
C ASP A 62 -19.59 -14.19 19.60
N LEU A 63 -18.36 -14.24 19.07
CA LEU A 63 -17.41 -13.13 19.01
C LEU A 63 -17.33 -12.48 17.63
N HIS A 64 -18.46 -12.30 16.96
CA HIS A 64 -18.52 -11.19 16.00
C HIS A 64 -18.34 -9.90 16.80
N PRO A 65 -17.42 -8.99 16.41
CA PRO A 65 -17.19 -7.75 17.16
C PRO A 65 -18.48 -6.92 17.28
N LYS A 66 -19.44 -7.13 16.39
CA LYS A 66 -20.78 -6.53 16.43
C LYS A 66 -21.74 -7.19 17.43
N THR A 67 -21.64 -8.47 17.75
CA THR A 67 -22.55 -9.16 18.68
C THR A 67 -22.07 -9.09 20.13
N LEU A 68 -20.76 -9.04 20.38
CA LEU A 68 -20.21 -8.76 21.73
C LEU A 68 -20.47 -7.34 22.22
N ILE A 69 -20.24 -6.34 21.35
CA ILE A 69 -20.58 -4.94 21.66
C ILE A 69 -22.09 -4.86 21.97
N ARG A 70 -22.90 -5.66 21.27
CA ARG A 70 -24.34 -5.69 21.46
C ARG A 70 -24.81 -6.48 22.70
N LYS A 71 -23.98 -7.32 23.32
CA LYS A 71 -24.37 -8.09 24.53
C LYS A 71 -23.65 -7.65 25.80
N HIS A 72 -22.46 -7.04 25.69
CA HIS A 72 -21.70 -6.53 26.83
C HIS A 72 -21.51 -5.01 26.86
N LEU A 73 -21.90 -4.26 25.82
CA LEU A 73 -22.02 -2.79 25.87
C LEU A 73 -23.48 -2.30 25.83
N LEU A 74 -24.45 -3.22 25.83
CA LEU A 74 -25.89 -2.93 25.89
C LEU A 74 -26.55 -3.57 27.12
N SER A 75 -25.89 -3.53 28.28
CA SER A 75 -26.68 -3.39 29.51
C SER A 75 -27.29 -2.00 29.46
N GLU A 76 -28.62 -1.91 29.49
CA GLU A 76 -29.47 -0.75 29.16
C GLU A 76 -29.22 0.52 30.02
N GLU A 77 -28.25 0.49 30.94
CA GLU A 77 -27.98 1.54 31.92
C GLU A 77 -26.72 2.37 31.58
N ASP A 78 -25.73 1.81 30.86
CA ASP A 78 -24.47 2.50 30.49
C ASP A 78 -24.46 3.08 29.05
N GLU A 79 -25.55 2.87 28.31
CA GLU A 79 -25.68 3.19 26.89
C GLU A 79 -25.58 4.70 26.61
N GLN A 80 -26.06 5.56 27.50
CA GLN A 80 -26.01 7.01 27.29
C GLN A 80 -24.66 7.62 27.65
N ALA A 81 -23.97 7.08 28.67
CA ALA A 81 -22.68 7.59 29.13
C ALA A 81 -21.53 7.25 28.17
N LEU A 82 -21.58 6.08 27.51
CA LEU A 82 -20.57 5.65 26.55
C LEU A 82 -20.87 6.08 25.10
N ARG A 83 -22.12 6.39 24.73
CA ARG A 83 -22.45 6.85 23.37
C ARG A 83 -21.91 8.23 23.07
N GLN A 84 -21.97 9.16 24.01
CA GLN A 84 -21.46 10.52 23.81
C GLN A 84 -19.97 10.57 23.45
N PRO A 85 -19.05 9.87 24.14
CA PRO A 85 -17.64 9.84 23.77
C PRO A 85 -17.37 9.03 22.50
N LEU A 86 -18.09 7.91 22.27
CA LEU A 86 -17.89 7.10 21.07
C LEU A 86 -18.37 7.80 19.80
N ASP A 87 -19.53 8.48 19.83
CA ASP A 87 -20.01 9.29 18.72
C ASP A 87 -19.09 10.49 18.46
N GLY A 88 -18.53 11.09 19.53
CA GLY A 88 -17.49 12.11 19.42
C GLY A 88 -16.25 11.60 18.67
N LEU A 89 -15.71 10.46 19.09
CA LEU A 89 -14.55 9.83 18.46
C LEU A 89 -14.82 9.45 17.00
N VAL A 90 -16.00 8.88 16.70
CA VAL A 90 -16.39 8.52 15.34
C VAL A 90 -16.55 9.76 14.46
N LYS A 91 -17.11 10.85 15.01
CA LYS A 91 -17.27 12.11 14.28
C LYS A 91 -15.91 12.79 14.04
N ASP A 92 -15.01 12.77 15.01
CA ASP A 92 -13.67 13.34 14.90
C ASP A 92 -12.83 12.56 13.87
N LEU A 93 -12.89 11.23 13.89
CA LEU A 93 -12.25 10.39 12.87
C LEU A 93 -12.82 10.64 11.48
N ARG A 94 -14.14 10.80 11.38
CA ARG A 94 -14.81 11.08 10.10
C ARG A 94 -14.50 12.50 9.59
N GLY A 95 -14.37 13.47 10.49
CA GLY A 95 -13.94 14.83 10.19
C GLY A 95 -12.51 14.86 9.65
N HIS A 96 -11.55 14.28 10.38
CA HIS A 96 -10.15 14.20 9.95
C HIS A 96 -9.96 13.39 8.67
N GLY A 97 -10.78 12.36 8.45
CA GLY A 97 -10.78 11.60 7.20
C GLY A 97 -11.21 12.44 5.99
N GLY A 98 -12.04 13.47 6.18
CA GLY A 98 -12.39 14.43 5.14
C GLY A 98 -11.19 15.29 4.74
N ASP A 99 -10.52 15.89 5.71
CA ASP A 99 -9.35 16.75 5.47
C ASP A 99 -8.21 16.00 4.77
N VAL A 100 -7.96 14.74 5.16
CA VAL A 100 -6.97 13.87 4.51
C VAL A 100 -7.39 13.53 3.07
N ARG A 101 -8.69 13.34 2.83
CA ARG A 101 -9.19 13.07 1.49
C ARG A 101 -9.07 14.29 0.59
N ASP A 102 -9.40 15.47 1.09
CA ASP A 102 -9.34 16.73 0.34
C ASP A 102 -7.89 17.10 0.00
N THR A 103 -6.95 16.91 0.94
CA THR A 103 -5.52 17.12 0.67
C THR A 103 -4.97 16.13 -0.36
N MET A 104 -5.42 14.87 -0.32
CA MET A 104 -5.03 13.85 -1.30
C MET A 104 -5.65 14.10 -2.69
N GLU A 105 -6.90 14.56 -2.75
CA GLU A 105 -7.59 14.97 -3.96
C GLU A 105 -6.89 16.18 -4.60
N GLY A 106 -6.49 17.16 -3.80
CA GLY A 106 -5.68 18.31 -4.23
C GLY A 106 -4.29 17.92 -4.73
N ALA A 107 -3.59 17.03 -4.03
CA ALA A 107 -2.32 16.50 -4.51
C ALA A 107 -2.48 15.75 -5.85
N ARG A 108 -3.58 15.00 -6.02
CA ARG A 108 -3.89 14.29 -7.25
C ARG A 108 -4.19 15.24 -8.41
N SER A 109 -4.89 16.35 -8.18
CA SER A 109 -5.12 17.34 -9.24
C SER A 109 -3.82 18.03 -9.65
N HIS A 110 -2.95 18.40 -8.71
CA HIS A 110 -1.65 18.99 -9.04
C HIS A 110 -0.73 18.05 -9.80
N LEU A 111 -0.74 16.76 -9.46
CA LEU A 111 -0.01 15.74 -10.22
C LEU A 111 -0.60 15.57 -11.63
N ARG A 112 -1.93 15.60 -11.77
CA ARG A 112 -2.60 15.50 -13.08
C ARG A 112 -2.29 16.71 -13.95
N ASP A 113 -2.33 17.91 -13.39
CA ASP A 113 -2.03 19.15 -14.08
C ASP A 113 -0.55 19.20 -14.50
N ALA A 114 0.37 18.77 -13.63
CA ALA A 114 1.78 18.65 -13.96
C ALA A 114 2.07 17.58 -15.05
N VAL A 115 1.29 16.49 -15.07
CA VAL A 115 1.37 15.45 -16.11
C VAL A 115 0.81 15.97 -17.45
N GLU A 116 -0.23 16.79 -17.43
CA GLU A 116 -0.81 17.43 -18.61
C GLU A 116 0.13 18.53 -19.16
N GLU A 117 0.79 19.30 -18.27
CA GLU A 117 1.77 20.32 -18.63
C GLU A 117 3.09 19.73 -19.13
N ALA A 118 3.46 18.53 -18.65
CA ALA A 118 4.55 17.73 -19.23
C ALA A 118 4.18 17.10 -20.59
N ARG A 119 2.94 17.26 -21.06
CA ARG A 119 2.47 16.79 -22.37
C ARG A 119 2.39 17.93 -23.41
N PRO A 120 3.53 18.37 -23.94
CA PRO A 120 3.55 18.83 -25.33
C PRO A 120 4.67 18.20 -26.16
N ARG A 121 4.32 17.88 -27.41
CA ARG A 121 5.19 17.47 -28.54
C ARG A 121 5.41 15.97 -28.74
N SER A 122 4.31 15.23 -28.86
CA SER A 122 4.29 14.00 -29.66
C SER A 122 3.23 14.11 -30.77
N GLU A 123 3.27 15.23 -31.51
CA GLU A 123 2.58 15.41 -32.78
C GLU A 123 3.55 16.06 -33.78
N ALA A 124 4.65 15.37 -34.05
CA ALA A 124 5.48 15.54 -35.24
C ALA A 124 6.37 14.30 -35.36
N THR A 125 6.41 13.70 -36.55
CA THR A 125 7.30 12.59 -36.95
C THR A 125 6.81 11.17 -36.63
N VAL A 126 5.60 10.84 -37.11
CA VAL A 126 5.39 9.52 -37.72
C VAL A 126 5.70 9.66 -39.20
N ARG A 127 6.97 9.43 -39.58
CA ARG A 127 7.32 8.96 -40.92
C ARG A 127 8.76 8.43 -40.97
N THR A 128 8.83 7.10 -40.98
CA THR A 128 9.77 6.27 -41.75
C THR A 128 11.26 6.39 -41.45
N VAL A 129 11.77 5.44 -40.68
CA VAL A 129 13.13 4.90 -40.83
C VAL A 129 13.08 3.89 -42.01
N PRO A 130 13.78 4.09 -43.13
CA PRO A 130 14.00 3.05 -44.13
C PRO A 130 15.22 2.17 -43.76
N PRO A 131 15.31 0.95 -44.29
CA PRO A 131 16.27 -0.07 -43.86
C PRO A 131 17.67 0.15 -44.40
N ALA A 132 18.63 -0.49 -43.73
CA ALA A 132 20.05 -0.53 -44.04
C ALA A 132 20.38 -1.18 -45.41
N ASP A 133 21.61 -0.88 -45.85
CA ASP A 133 22.40 -1.37 -47.00
C ASP A 133 22.32 -0.51 -48.28
N PRO A 134 23.50 -0.11 -48.83
CA PRO A 134 24.25 -1.05 -49.66
C PRO A 134 25.77 -1.09 -49.42
N ALA A 135 26.33 -2.26 -49.67
CA ALA A 135 27.74 -2.49 -49.92
C ALA A 135 28.31 -1.59 -51.03
N GLY A 136 29.58 -1.18 -50.89
CA GLY A 136 30.37 -0.70 -52.03
C GLY A 136 31.52 0.27 -51.70
N THR A 137 32.74 -0.28 -51.65
CA THR A 137 33.97 0.33 -52.21
C THR A 137 34.79 1.30 -51.35
N SER A 138 35.89 0.78 -50.79
CA SER A 138 37.14 1.50 -50.42
C SER A 138 37.97 1.85 -51.69
N PRO A 139 39.17 2.50 -51.66
CA PRO A 139 39.96 3.06 -50.55
C PRO A 139 40.59 4.46 -50.84
N GLY A 140 41.16 5.11 -49.83
CA GLY A 140 42.02 6.29 -50.00
C GLY A 140 42.49 6.81 -48.64
N SER A 141 43.58 6.30 -48.10
CA SER A 141 44.96 6.78 -48.30
C SER A 141 45.41 7.78 -47.23
N ALA A 142 46.50 7.37 -46.57
CA ALA A 142 47.56 8.16 -45.95
C ALA A 142 47.48 8.47 -44.43
N ALA A 143 48.41 7.77 -43.76
CA ALA A 143 49.38 8.29 -42.80
C ALA A 143 49.00 8.36 -41.31
N ALA A 144 49.69 7.50 -40.57
CA ALA A 144 49.71 7.31 -39.11
C ALA A 144 50.59 8.38 -38.39
N PRO A 145 51.09 8.12 -37.18
CA PRO A 145 50.45 8.21 -35.86
C PRO A 145 51.18 9.25 -34.98
N ARG A 146 50.87 9.28 -33.66
CA ARG A 146 51.59 9.90 -32.50
C ARG A 146 50.76 10.98 -31.82
N ALA A 147 50.75 11.14 -30.51
CA ALA A 147 51.39 10.44 -29.40
C ALA A 147 50.49 10.61 -28.16
N ARG A 148 50.62 9.68 -27.22
CA ARG A 148 50.12 9.82 -25.85
C ARG A 148 51.19 10.53 -25.04
N ASP A 149 50.80 11.58 -24.35
CA ASP A 149 51.45 12.13 -23.15
C ASP A 149 50.25 12.30 -22.18
N PHE A 150 50.08 11.70 -21.00
CA PHE A 150 50.97 11.27 -19.92
C PHE A 150 51.96 12.36 -19.51
N ASP A 151 51.48 13.33 -18.72
CA ASP A 151 52.00 13.66 -17.38
C ASP A 151 51.45 15.02 -16.90
N ALA A 152 51.04 15.09 -15.64
CA ALA A 152 51.09 16.25 -14.74
C ALA A 152 50.33 15.92 -13.45
N THR A 153 51.12 15.52 -12.45
CA THR A 153 50.82 15.55 -11.01
C THR A 153 50.45 16.96 -10.53
#